data_AF-A0A1V6B6C7-F1
#
_entry.id   AF-A0A1V6B6C7-F1
#
_cell.length_a   1.000
_cell.length_b   1.000
_cell.length_c   1.000
_cell.angle_alpha   90.00
_cell.angle_beta   90.00
_cell.angle_gamma   90.00
#
_symmetry.space_group_name_H-M   'P 1'
#
loop_
_entity.id
_entity.type
_entity.pdbx_description
1 polymer ?
#
loop_
_entity_poly.entity_id
_entity_poly.type
_entity_poly.pdbx_seq_one_letter_code
_entity_poly.pdbx_strand_id
1 'polypeptide(L)' 'MRTKEETSFKPLPMRWVIERTFSWFDNDRRLCRNYELLFDSAESMVKLSAIKLLLNKT' A
#
# COMPACT_ATOMS: atom_id res chain seq x y z
N MET A 1 14.52 17.86 29.22
CA MET A 1 14.56 16.41 29.54
C MET A 1 14.34 15.64 28.24
N ARG A 2 15.34 14.92 27.72
CA ARG A 2 15.16 14.04 26.56
C ARG A 2 14.52 12.75 27.08
N THR A 3 13.26 12.50 26.73
CA THR A 3 12.61 11.22 27.03
C THR A 3 13.41 10.11 26.38
N LYS A 4 13.75 9.05 27.14
CA LYS A 4 14.35 7.82 26.60
C LYS A 4 13.41 7.27 25.54
N GLU A 5 13.76 7.44 24.28
CA GLU A 5 13.13 6.72 23.19
C GLU A 5 13.39 5.23 23.44
N GLU A 6 12.31 4.45 23.53
CA GLU A 6 12.43 3.00 23.61
C GLU A 6 13.12 2.52 22.32
N THR A 7 14.38 2.12 22.42
CA THR A 7 15.23 1.68 21.30
C THR A 7 14.89 0.28 20.78
N SER A 8 13.73 -0.27 21.16
CA SER A 8 13.29 -1.59 20.72
C SER A 8 12.15 -1.49 19.70
N PHE A 9 12.28 -2.24 18.61
CA PHE A 9 11.23 -2.32 17.60
C PHE A 9 10.01 -3.05 18.18
N LYS A 10 8.91 -2.31 18.35
CA LYS A 10 7.60 -2.86 18.74
C LYS A 10 6.71 -2.94 17.49
N PRO A 11 6.48 -4.13 16.89
CA PRO A 11 5.62 -4.24 15.73
C PRO A 11 4.18 -3.84 16.11
N LEU A 12 3.57 -2.99 15.28
CA LEU A 12 2.17 -2.62 15.43
C LEU A 12 1.28 -3.83 15.12
N PRO A 13 0.23 -4.08 15.93
CA PRO A 13 -0.72 -5.13 15.61
C PRO A 13 -1.33 -4.90 14.22
N MET A 14 -1.46 -5.98 13.43
CA MET A 14 -2.00 -5.98 12.05
C MET A 14 -1.18 -5.23 10.98
N ARG A 15 0.01 -4.70 11.29
CA ARG A 15 0.87 -4.02 10.31
C ARG A 15 1.16 -4.87 9.06
N TRP A 16 1.34 -6.18 9.25
CA TRP A 16 1.61 -7.11 8.15
C TRP A 16 0.47 -7.18 7.12
N VAL A 17 -0.79 -6.93 7.52
CA VAL A 17 -1.94 -6.99 6.60
C VAL A 17 -1.85 -5.87 5.57
N ILE A 18 -1.50 -4.68 6.05
CA ILE A 18 -1.34 -3.48 5.24
C ILE A 18 -0.11 -3.64 4.33
N GLU A 19 1.03 -4.04 4.90
CA GLU A 19 2.28 -4.24 4.14
C GLU A 19 2.11 -5.30 3.05
N ARG A 20 1.39 -6.40 3.34
CA ARG A 20 1.09 -7.43 2.34
C ARG A 20 0.24 -6.89 1.18
N THR A 21 -0.74 -6.05 1.47
CA THR A 21 -1.57 -5.43 0.44
C THR A 21 -0.73 -4.55 -0.49
N PHE A 22 0.20 -3.78 0.09
CA PHE A 22 1.16 -3.00 -0.70
C PHE A 22 2.12 -3.87 -1.51
N SER A 23 2.61 -4.99 -0.97
CA SER A 23 3.42 -5.94 -1.75
C SER A 23 2.68 -6.51 -2.96
N TRP A 24 1.36 -6.70 -2.87
CA TRP A 24 0.56 -7.11 -4.02
C TRP A 24 0.41 -6.00 -5.06
N PHE A 25 0.29 -4.74 -4.63
CA PHE A 25 0.27 -3.61 -5.56
C PHE A 25 1.59 -3.37 -6.27
N ASP A 26 2.72 -3.71 -5.66
CA ASP A 26 4.04 -3.65 -6.32
C ASP A 26 4.14 -4.54 -7.57
N ASN A 27 3.34 -5.62 -7.62
CA ASN A 27 3.25 -6.48 -8.80
C ASN A 27 2.41 -5.89 -9.95
N ASP A 28 1.60 -4.85 -9.69
CA ASP A 28 0.83 -4.22 -10.76
C ASP A 28 1.66 -3.13 -11.44
N ARG A 29 2.21 -3.45 -12.62
CA ARG A 29 3.07 -2.55 -13.41
C ARG A 29 2.45 -1.16 -13.65
N ARG A 30 1.12 -1.05 -13.63
CA ARG A 30 0.41 0.21 -13.80
C ARG A 30 0.66 1.19 -12.64
N LEU A 31 0.87 0.68 -11.42
CA LEU A 31 1.08 1.49 -10.22
C LEU A 31 2.55 1.85 -9.95
N CYS A 32 3.51 1.28 -10.71
CA CYS A 32 4.93 1.57 -10.51
C CYS A 32 5.29 3.07 -10.59
N ARG A 33 4.47 3.87 -11.29
CA ARG A 33 4.61 5.32 -11.34
C ARG A 33 3.23 5.96 -11.45
N ASN A 34 3.03 7.06 -10.73
CA ASN A 34 1.86 7.88 -10.94
C ASN A 34 2.04 8.70 -12.22
N TYR A 35 1.21 8.41 -13.22
CA TYR A 35 1.18 9.14 -14.50
C TYR A 35 0.00 10.11 -14.59
N GLU A 36 -0.90 10.07 -13.62
CA GLU A 36 -2.12 10.86 -13.67
C GLU A 36 -1.85 12.31 -13.27
N LEU A 37 -2.49 13.23 -13.99
CA LEU A 37 -2.39 14.67 -13.70
C LEU A 37 -3.24 15.05 -12.47
N LEU A 38 -4.39 14.40 -12.31
CA LEU A 38 -5.37 14.66 -11.26
C LEU A 38 -5.31 13.57 -10.20
N PHE A 39 -5.49 13.96 -8.94
CA PHE A 39 -5.54 13.02 -7.82
C PHE A 39 -6.72 12.05 -7.93
N ASP A 40 -7.88 12.51 -8.41
CA ASP A 40 -9.06 11.66 -8.60
C ASP A 40 -8.81 10.52 -9.59
N SER A 41 -8.08 10.81 -10.66
CA SER A 41 -7.65 9.80 -11.65
C SER A 41 -6.65 8.83 -11.03
N ALA A 42 -5.68 9.31 -10.25
CA ALA A 42 -4.71 8.47 -9.55
C ALA A 42 -5.41 7.53 -8.55
N GLU A 43 -6.36 8.04 -7.78
CA GLU A 43 -7.16 7.25 -6.84
C GLU A 43 -7.97 6.17 -7.57
N SER A 44 -8.57 6.53 -8.71
CA SER A 44 -9.31 5.60 -9.55
C SER A 44 -8.42 4.46 -10.06
N MET A 45 -7.17 4.74 -10.44
CA MET A 45 -6.21 3.70 -10.85
C MET A 45 -5.90 2.72 -9.71
N VAL A 46 -5.70 3.20 -8.48
CA VAL A 46 -5.46 2.32 -7.32
C VAL A 46 -6.67 1.44 -7.04
N LYS A 47 -7.90 1.99 -7.12
CA LYS A 47 -9.14 1.21 -6.96
C LYS A 47 -9.26 0.11 -8.01
N LEU A 48 -8.94 0.42 -9.27
CA LEU A 48 -8.95 -0.59 -10.35
C LEU A 48 -7.93 -1.70 -10.10
N SER A 49 -6.71 -1.37 -9.66
CA SER A 49 -5.70 -2.36 -9.27
C SER A 49 -6.15 -3.26 -8.13
N ALA A 50 -6.87 -2.72 -7.14
CA ALA A 50 -7.46 -3.50 -6.05
C ALA A 50 -8.53 -4.49 -6.56
N ILE A 51 -9.42 -4.05 -7.46
CA ILE A 51 -10.44 -4.92 -8.07
C ILE A 51 -9.77 -6.04 -8.88
N LYS A 52 -8.78 -5.68 -9.73
CA LYS A 52 -8.00 -6.64 -10.51
C LYS A 52 -7.32 -7.68 -9.63
N LEU A 53 -6.73 -7.24 -8.51
CA LEU A 53 -6.11 -8.15 -7.54
C LEU A 53 -7.14 -9.13 -6.97
N LEU A 54 -8.34 -8.66 -6.58
CA LEU A 54 -9.39 -9.53 -6.05
C LEU A 54 -9.87 -10.55 -7.11
N LEU A 55 -10.08 -10.12 -8.34
CA LEU A 55 -10.51 -11.00 -9.45
C LEU A 55 -9.48 -12.07 -9.81
N ASN A 56 -8.19 -11.77 -9.67
CA ASN A 56 -7.12 -12.74 -9.93
C ASN A 56 -6.90 -13.73 -8.77
N LYS A 57 -7.61 -13.56 -7.65
CA LYS A 57 -7.48 -14.39 -6.44
C LYS A 57 -8.72 -15.25 -6.16
N THR A 58 -9.83 -15.01 -6.87
CA THR A 58 -11.01 -15.89 -6.91
C THR A 58 -10.79 -17.02 -7.89
#